data_AF-A0A6A4BE99-F1
#
_entry.id   AF-A0A6A4BE99-F1
#
_cell.length_a   1.000
_cell.length_b   1.000
_cell.length_c   1.000
_cell.angle_alpha   90.00
_cell.angle_beta   90.00
_cell.angle_gamma   90.00
#
_symmetry.space_group_name_H-M   'P 1'
#
loop_
_entity.id
_entity.type
_entity.pdbx_description
1 polymer ?
#
loop_
_entity_poly.entity_id
_entity_poly.type
_entity_poly.pdbx_seq_one_letter_code
_entity_poly.pdbx_strand_id
1 'polypeptide(L)'
;MYVILLPFAEQTANFASAAVQEYQSPFDTAPWTLQPGSSIRNFNVRIGSTQAFDISHDYDFHHFTNEIAKIGAINGDLTPELVNVRLDYQTWSLTNRVLIADVSRLTDKDVREAIQVSGVNAGCQGTNMLILVISEQELTFDRLTGEILDYTTA
;
A
#
# COMPACT_ATOMS: atom_id res chain seq x y z
N MET A 1 -10.62 -2.22 -3.22
CA MET A 1 -9.92 -1.31 -2.29
C MET A 1 -8.72 -2.03 -1.68
N TYR A 2 -7.61 -1.32 -1.52
CA TYR A 2 -6.35 -1.86 -0.98
C TYR A 2 -5.76 -0.93 0.08
N VAL A 3 -5.09 -1.51 1.05
CA VAL A 3 -4.29 -0.76 2.03
C VAL A 3 -2.83 -1.13 1.86
N ILE A 4 -1.97 -0.13 1.69
CA ILE A 4 -0.53 -0.29 1.52
C ILE A 4 0.18 0.42 2.66
N LEU A 5 1.10 -0.28 3.33
CA LEU A 5 1.97 0.29 4.36
C LEU A 5 3.38 0.40 3.78
N LEU A 6 3.88 1.64 3.79
CA LEU A 6 5.23 2.02 3.37
C LEU A 6 6.03 2.45 4.61
N PRO A 7 6.97 1.62 5.10
CA PRO A 7 7.81 1.96 6.24
C PRO A 7 9.01 2.82 5.81
N PHE A 8 9.17 3.97 6.45
CA PHE A 8 10.30 4.90 6.32
C PHE A 8 11.10 4.92 7.63
N ALA A 9 12.40 5.21 7.54
CA ALA A 9 13.21 5.31 8.75
C ALA A 9 12.77 6.53 9.57
N GLU A 10 12.66 6.38 10.90
CA GLU A 10 12.42 7.50 11.82
C GLU A 10 13.74 8.26 12.04
N GLN A 11 14.23 8.88 10.99
CA GLN A 11 15.43 9.71 11.00
C GLN A 11 15.20 10.94 10.14
N THR A 12 15.81 12.05 10.51
CA THR A 12 15.82 13.27 9.71
C THR A 12 16.86 13.18 8.60
N ALA A 13 16.44 13.55 7.39
CA ALA A 13 17.29 13.69 6.21
C ALA A 13 17.75 12.36 5.59
N ASN A 14 16.84 11.40 5.35
CA ASN A 14 17.14 10.25 4.46
C ASN A 14 16.99 10.57 2.96
N PHE A 15 17.29 11.84 2.70
CA PHE A 15 17.64 12.55 1.51
C PHE A 15 18.90 12.21 0.73
N ALA A 16 18.90 12.07 -0.59
CA ALA A 16 20.14 12.31 -1.34
C ALA A 16 20.33 13.80 -1.67
N SER A 17 19.28 14.42 -2.23
CA SER A 17 19.35 15.78 -2.81
C SER A 17 18.12 16.63 -2.56
N ALA A 18 17.02 16.03 -2.12
CA ALA A 18 15.78 16.73 -1.84
C ALA A 18 15.91 17.71 -0.65
N ALA A 19 14.91 18.59 -0.50
CA ALA A 19 14.74 19.46 0.67
C ALA A 19 13.60 18.99 1.58
N VAL A 20 12.99 17.85 1.26
CA VAL A 20 11.82 17.26 1.90
C VAL A 20 12.06 15.79 2.15
N GLN A 21 11.35 15.20 3.11
CA GLN A 21 11.49 13.77 3.42
C GLN A 21 11.08 12.90 2.22
N GLU A 22 11.61 11.68 2.15
CA GLU A 22 11.49 10.78 0.99
C GLU A 22 10.04 10.42 0.68
N TYR A 23 9.17 10.32 1.69
CA TYR A 23 7.74 10.08 1.47
C TYR A 23 7.04 11.24 0.74
N GLN A 24 7.65 12.43 0.67
CA GLN A 24 7.11 13.61 0.01
C GLN A 24 7.65 13.81 -1.41
N SER A 25 8.74 13.14 -1.78
CA SER A 25 9.38 13.32 -3.09
C SER A 25 9.65 11.98 -3.76
N PRO A 26 8.88 11.63 -4.80
CA PRO A 26 9.14 10.41 -5.58
C PRO A 26 10.35 10.53 -6.52
N PHE A 27 11.03 11.69 -6.56
CA PHE A 27 12.12 11.98 -7.50
C PHE A 27 13.48 12.12 -6.84
N ASP A 28 13.59 11.94 -5.53
CA ASP A 28 14.88 12.00 -4.86
C ASP A 28 15.69 10.73 -5.14
N THR A 29 16.99 10.87 -5.41
CA THR A 29 17.88 9.74 -5.70
C THR A 29 18.37 9.05 -4.43
N ALA A 30 17.58 9.05 -3.36
CA ALA A 30 17.89 8.30 -2.15
C ALA A 30 18.16 6.83 -2.54
N PRO A 31 19.21 6.20 -1.98
CA PRO A 31 19.62 4.86 -2.40
C PRO A 31 18.52 3.81 -2.21
N TRP A 32 17.57 4.07 -1.31
CA TRP A 32 16.44 3.22 -1.00
C TRP A 32 15.18 4.07 -0.78
N THR A 33 14.06 3.64 -1.36
CA THR A 33 12.77 4.34 -1.22
C THR A 33 12.12 4.11 0.15
N LEU A 34 12.34 2.93 0.74
CA LEU A 34 11.79 2.53 2.04
C LEU A 34 12.89 2.14 3.01
N GLN A 35 12.56 2.08 4.30
CA GLN A 35 13.50 1.71 5.35
C GLN A 35 14.15 0.35 5.06
N PRO A 36 15.48 0.29 4.89
CA PRO A 36 16.17 -0.96 4.66
C PRO A 36 16.06 -1.90 5.86
N GLY A 37 15.75 -3.17 5.59
CA GLY A 37 15.58 -4.16 6.65
C GLY A 37 14.42 -3.84 7.61
N SER A 38 13.43 -3.06 7.17
CA SER A 38 12.21 -2.87 7.96
C SER A 38 11.62 -4.23 8.32
N SER A 39 10.99 -4.32 9.49
CA SER A 39 10.47 -5.57 10.01
C SER A 39 9.21 -5.27 10.80
N ILE A 40 8.08 -5.26 10.11
CA ILE A 40 6.77 -5.12 10.74
C ILE A 40 6.19 -6.53 10.92
N ARG A 41 6.06 -6.96 12.17
CA ARG A 41 5.49 -8.25 12.55
C ARG A 41 4.03 -8.12 12.92
N ASN A 42 3.28 -9.22 12.84
CA ASN A 42 1.85 -9.25 13.16
C ASN A 42 1.05 -8.18 12.40
N PHE A 43 1.40 -7.95 11.13
CA PHE A 43 0.69 -6.96 10.30
C PHE A 43 -0.75 -7.40 10.09
N ASN A 44 -1.70 -6.50 10.37
CA ASN A 44 -3.10 -6.73 10.08
C ASN A 44 -3.83 -5.42 9.80
N VAL A 45 -4.83 -5.51 8.93
CA VAL A 45 -5.73 -4.41 8.56
C VAL A 45 -7.15 -4.83 8.91
N ARG A 46 -7.88 -3.97 9.61
CA ARG A 46 -9.27 -4.18 9.98
C ARG A 46 -10.12 -3.06 9.41
N ILE A 47 -11.23 -3.44 8.77
CA ILE A 47 -12.27 -2.54 8.30
C ILE A 47 -13.49 -2.75 9.20
N GLY A 48 -13.88 -1.72 9.95
CA GLY A 48 -14.96 -1.82 10.92
C GLY A 48 -14.69 -2.92 11.96
N SER A 49 -15.50 -3.99 11.91
CA SER A 49 -15.34 -5.13 12.80
C SER A 49 -14.59 -6.32 12.20
N THR A 50 -14.30 -6.31 10.89
CA THR A 50 -13.77 -7.45 10.13
C THR A 50 -12.31 -7.25 9.80
N GLN A 51 -11.49 -8.29 9.97
CA GLN A 51 -10.05 -8.27 9.70
C GLN A 51 -9.72 -8.84 8.32
N ALA A 52 -8.68 -8.33 7.68
CA ALA A 52 -8.21 -8.77 6.37
C ALA A 52 -7.49 -10.11 6.43
N PHE A 53 -6.75 -10.34 7.52
CA PHE A 53 -6.10 -11.61 7.78
C PHE A 53 -6.72 -12.25 9.02
N ASP A 54 -7.20 -13.49 8.87
CA ASP A 54 -7.81 -14.27 9.96
C ASP A 54 -6.87 -14.49 11.14
N ILE A 55 -5.57 -14.62 10.83
CA ILE A 55 -4.50 -14.73 11.81
C ILE A 55 -3.44 -13.71 11.43
N SER A 56 -3.09 -12.82 12.37
CA SER A 56 -1.94 -11.94 12.21
C SER A 56 -0.69 -12.80 12.09
N HIS A 57 -0.01 -12.68 10.95
CA HIS A 57 1.18 -13.46 10.64
C HIS A 57 2.35 -12.53 10.34
N ASP A 58 3.55 -13.10 10.35
CA ASP A 58 4.74 -12.41 9.88
C ASP A 58 4.66 -12.29 8.36
N TYR A 59 4.47 -11.05 7.89
CA TYR A 59 4.29 -10.75 6.48
C TYR A 59 5.61 -10.95 5.73
N ASP A 60 5.64 -11.97 4.88
CA ASP A 60 6.80 -12.34 4.07
C ASP A 60 6.58 -12.04 2.58
N PHE A 61 7.59 -12.34 1.77
CA PHE A 61 7.54 -12.09 0.34
C PHE A 61 6.49 -12.93 -0.38
N HIS A 62 6.17 -14.13 0.10
CA HIS A 62 5.13 -14.95 -0.50
C HIS A 62 3.74 -14.31 -0.30
N HIS A 63 3.46 -13.81 0.91
CA HIS A 63 2.25 -13.04 1.18
C HIS A 63 2.18 -11.78 0.32
N PHE A 64 3.28 -11.03 0.21
CA PHE A 64 3.37 -9.91 -0.73
C PHE A 64 2.99 -10.31 -2.16
N THR A 65 3.58 -11.39 -2.70
CA THR A 65 3.26 -11.84 -4.06
C THR A 65 1.80 -12.27 -4.22
N ASN A 66 1.22 -12.90 -3.19
CA ASN A 66 -0.18 -13.33 -3.21
C ASN A 66 -1.13 -12.13 -3.21
N GLU A 67 -0.85 -11.09 -2.42
CA GLU A 67 -1.66 -9.86 -2.40
C GLU A 67 -1.53 -9.09 -3.73
N ILE A 68 -0.32 -8.95 -4.27
CA ILE A 68 -0.11 -8.33 -5.60
C ILE A 68 -0.84 -9.12 -6.71
N ALA A 69 -0.83 -10.45 -6.65
CA ALA A 69 -1.51 -11.28 -7.65
C ALA A 69 -3.04 -11.03 -7.65
N LYS A 70 -3.64 -10.78 -6.47
CA LYS A 70 -5.07 -10.40 -6.38
C LYS A 70 -5.34 -9.04 -7.04
N ILE A 71 -4.43 -8.07 -6.88
CA ILE A 71 -4.53 -6.76 -7.54
C ILE A 71 -4.49 -6.91 -9.06
N GLY A 72 -3.54 -7.69 -9.58
CA GLY A 72 -3.42 -7.95 -11.02
C GLY A 72 -4.60 -8.73 -11.62
N ALA A 73 -5.32 -9.51 -10.80
CA ALA A 73 -6.49 -10.26 -11.23
C ALA A 73 -7.74 -9.38 -11.46
N ILE A 74 -7.77 -8.13 -10.97
CA ILE A 74 -8.91 -7.21 -11.17
C ILE A 74 -9.14 -6.88 -12.66
N ASN A 75 -8.10 -6.88 -13.48
CA ASN A 75 -8.25 -6.68 -14.93
C ASN A 75 -8.39 -7.99 -15.72
N GLY A 76 -8.66 -9.13 -15.07
CA GLY A 76 -8.87 -10.41 -15.76
C GLY A 76 -7.70 -10.85 -16.63
N ASP A 77 -6.46 -10.54 -16.22
CA ASP A 77 -5.23 -10.82 -16.99
C ASP A 77 -5.13 -10.05 -18.33
N LEU A 78 -5.96 -9.01 -18.54
CA LEU A 78 -6.00 -8.26 -19.81
C LEU A 78 -5.00 -7.12 -19.90
N THR A 79 -4.27 -6.81 -18.83
CA THR A 79 -3.26 -5.73 -18.82
C THR A 79 -1.90 -6.27 -18.36
N PRO A 80 -0.93 -6.49 -19.26
CA PRO A 80 0.42 -6.94 -18.89
C PRO A 80 1.27 -5.85 -18.22
N GLU A 81 0.70 -4.67 -17.95
CA GLU A 81 1.42 -3.48 -17.49
C GLU A 81 1.97 -3.62 -16.06
N LEU A 82 1.39 -4.50 -15.22
CA LEU A 82 1.93 -4.80 -13.89
C LEU A 82 3.03 -5.89 -13.90
N VAL A 83 3.35 -6.48 -15.06
CA VAL A 83 4.39 -7.54 -15.19
C VAL A 83 5.81 -6.95 -15.23
N ASN A 84 5.98 -5.63 -15.10
CA ASN A 84 7.27 -4.97 -15.27
C ASN A 84 7.87 -4.34 -14.00
N VAL A 85 7.63 -4.94 -12.85
CA VAL A 85 8.50 -4.72 -11.68
C VAL A 85 8.98 -6.08 -11.19
N ARG A 86 10.15 -6.49 -11.69
CA ARG A 86 10.90 -7.66 -11.20
C ARG A 86 11.47 -7.34 -9.81
N LEU A 87 10.60 -7.05 -8.84
CA LEU A 87 11.00 -6.93 -7.45
C LEU A 87 11.21 -8.35 -6.94
N ASP A 88 12.47 -8.78 -6.94
CA ASP A 88 12.84 -10.06 -6.35
C ASP A 88 12.83 -9.99 -4.82
N TYR A 89 12.89 -11.16 -4.19
CA TYR A 89 12.91 -11.30 -2.74
C TYR A 89 13.96 -10.40 -2.08
N GLN A 90 15.16 -10.33 -2.66
CA GLN A 90 16.27 -9.58 -2.09
C GLN A 90 16.00 -8.07 -2.12
N THR A 91 15.52 -7.56 -3.25
CA THR A 91 15.21 -6.13 -3.42
C THR A 91 14.00 -5.75 -2.58
N TRP A 92 12.96 -6.59 -2.54
CA TRP A 92 11.82 -6.37 -1.65
C TRP A 92 12.27 -6.35 -0.18
N SER A 93 13.01 -7.36 0.27
CA SER A 93 13.39 -7.50 1.67
C SER A 93 14.36 -6.42 2.14
N LEU A 94 15.23 -5.92 1.27
CA LEU A 94 16.31 -5.03 1.67
C LEU A 94 16.03 -3.56 1.39
N THR A 95 15.26 -3.21 0.36
CA THR A 95 15.17 -1.81 -0.10
C THR A 95 13.74 -1.33 -0.36
N ASN A 96 12.77 -2.25 -0.49
CA ASN A 96 11.40 -1.93 -0.87
C ASN A 96 10.39 -2.79 -0.12
N ARG A 97 10.54 -2.94 1.21
CA ARG A 97 9.67 -3.82 2.00
C ARG A 97 8.31 -3.18 2.24
N VAL A 98 7.47 -3.29 1.22
CA VAL A 98 6.07 -2.86 1.21
C VAL A 98 5.19 -3.97 1.77
N LEU A 99 4.22 -3.60 2.60
CA LEU A 99 3.17 -4.51 3.07
C LEU A 99 1.83 -4.08 2.45
N ILE A 100 1.05 -5.05 1.98
CA ILE A 100 -0.19 -4.82 1.24
C ILE A 100 -1.29 -5.68 1.87
N ALA A 101 -2.50 -5.16 1.92
CA ALA A 101 -3.69 -5.93 2.25
C ALA A 101 -4.80 -5.61 1.25
N ASP A 102 -5.28 -6.65 0.56
CA ASP A 102 -6.56 -6.60 -0.16
C ASP A 102 -7.72 -6.58 0.84
N VAL A 103 -8.45 -5.47 0.84
CA VAL A 103 -9.64 -5.26 1.68
C VAL A 103 -10.89 -5.07 0.82
N SER A 104 -10.81 -5.34 -0.49
CA SER A 104 -11.91 -5.13 -1.44
C SER A 104 -13.20 -5.87 -1.07
N ARG A 105 -13.09 -7.00 -0.38
CA ARG A 105 -14.23 -7.83 0.05
C ARG A 105 -14.76 -7.48 1.45
N LEU A 106 -14.14 -6.51 2.12
CA LEU A 106 -14.47 -6.12 3.49
C LEU A 106 -15.17 -4.76 3.55
N THR A 107 -15.20 -4.05 2.43
CA THR A 107 -15.67 -2.67 2.33
C THR A 107 -16.99 -2.66 1.58
N ASP A 108 -17.97 -1.94 2.11
CA ASP A 108 -19.23 -1.67 1.41
C ASP A 108 -19.21 -0.23 0.85
N LYS A 109 -19.61 -0.06 -0.41
CA LYS A 109 -19.53 1.20 -1.17
C LYS A 109 -20.27 2.34 -0.47
N ASP A 110 -21.35 2.02 0.24
CA ASP A 110 -22.23 3.02 0.85
C ASP A 110 -21.98 3.23 2.35
N VAL A 111 -20.98 2.55 2.94
CA VAL A 111 -20.76 2.56 4.39
C VAL A 111 -19.39 3.13 4.74
N ARG A 112 -19.39 4.20 5.56
CA ARG A 112 -18.16 4.74 6.14
C ARG A 112 -17.71 3.88 7.32
N GLU A 113 -16.67 3.10 7.10
CA GLU A 113 -16.07 2.26 8.14
C GLU A 113 -14.69 2.75 8.57
N ALA A 114 -14.35 2.49 9.83
CA ALA A 114 -13.03 2.81 10.35
C ALA A 114 -11.99 1.81 9.82
N ILE A 115 -10.87 2.32 9.33
CA ILE A 115 -9.72 1.51 8.91
C ILE A 115 -8.70 1.52 10.05
N GLN A 116 -8.39 0.35 10.58
CA GLN A 116 -7.35 0.17 11.60
C GLN A 116 -6.21 -0.65 11.01
N VAL A 117 -5.01 -0.06 11.01
CA VAL A 117 -3.78 -0.75 10.62
C VAL A 117 -2.97 -1.02 11.88
N SER A 118 -2.53 -2.26 12.06
CA SER A 118 -1.82 -2.71 13.25
C SER A 118 -0.60 -3.55 12.88
N GLY A 119 0.42 -3.51 13.74
CA GLY A 119 1.66 -4.25 13.59
C GLY A 119 2.65 -3.88 14.68
N VAL A 120 3.74 -4.63 14.77
CA VAL A 120 4.84 -4.42 15.72
C VAL A 120 6.11 -4.12 14.94
N ASN A 121 6.72 -2.96 15.18
CA ASN A 121 8.06 -2.67 14.67
C ASN A 121 9.07 -3.56 15.42
N ALA A 122 9.59 -4.56 14.73
CA ALA A 122 10.65 -5.45 15.18
C ALA A 122 12.02 -5.10 14.57
N GLY A 123 12.13 -3.95 13.90
CA GLY A 123 13.39 -3.40 13.43
C GLY A 123 14.22 -2.81 14.57
N CYS A 124 15.52 -2.64 14.32
CA CYS A 124 16.44 -2.03 15.31
C CYS A 124 16.37 -0.50 15.34
N GLN A 125 15.53 0.12 14.51
CA GLN A 125 15.36 1.56 14.40
C GLN A 125 13.87 1.90 14.40
N GLY A 126 13.55 3.10 14.86
CA GLY A 126 12.21 3.67 14.74
C GLY A 126 11.73 3.73 13.28
N THR A 127 10.42 3.68 13.09
CA THR A 127 9.80 3.65 11.75
C THR A 127 8.64 4.63 11.66
N ASN A 128 8.65 5.46 10.63
CA ASN A 128 7.52 6.29 10.23
C ASN A 128 6.74 5.54 9.16
N MET A 129 5.42 5.51 9.25
CA MET A 129 4.59 4.74 8.32
C MET A 129 3.73 5.67 7.48
N LEU A 130 3.84 5.55 6.15
CA LEU A 130 2.86 6.11 5.23
C LEU A 130 1.86 5.01 4.88
N ILE A 131 0.59 5.25 5.20
CA ILE A 131 -0.50 4.35 4.87
C ILE A 131 -1.23 4.91 3.65
N LEU A 132 -1.21 4.17 2.55
CA LEU A 132 -2.00 4.49 1.36
C LEU A 132 -3.27 3.65 1.38
N VAL A 133 -4.40 4.34 1.29
CA VAL A 133 -5.71 3.71 1.15
C VAL A 133 -6.18 3.96 -0.28
N ILE A 134 -6.25 2.90 -1.08
CA ILE A 134 -6.56 2.97 -2.50
C ILE A 134 -7.96 2.41 -2.71
N SER A 135 -8.90 3.28 -3.05
CA SER A 135 -10.28 2.95 -3.41
C SER A 135 -10.52 3.23 -4.89
N GLU A 136 -11.39 2.44 -5.53
CA GLU A 136 -11.91 2.77 -6.85
C GLU A 136 -13.06 3.76 -6.70
N GLN A 137 -13.20 4.67 -7.66
CA GLN A 137 -14.18 5.76 -7.64
C GLN A 137 -14.90 5.75 -8.98
N GLU A 138 -16.23 5.87 -8.96
CA GLU A 138 -17.03 5.92 -10.18
C GLU A 138 -17.56 7.35 -10.39
N LEU A 139 -17.34 7.88 -11.60
CA LEU A 139 -17.77 9.21 -12.01
C LEU A 139 -18.52 9.10 -13.33
N THR A 140 -19.75 9.60 -13.36
CA THR A 140 -20.51 9.79 -14.58
C THR A 140 -20.51 11.27 -14.94
N PHE A 141 -20.08 11.60 -16.15
CA PHE A 141 -20.08 12.97 -16.64
C PHE A 141 -20.60 13.08 -18.08
N ASP A 142 -21.20 14.21 -18.40
CA ASP A 142 -21.64 14.53 -19.75
C ASP A 142 -20.41 14.86 -20.61
N ARG A 143 -20.22 14.10 -21.69
CA ARG A 143 -19.08 14.28 -22.60
C ARG A 143 -19.11 15.59 -23.39
N LEU A 144 -20.27 16.21 -23.58
CA LEU A 144 -20.45 17.44 -24.35
C LEU A 144 -20.26 18.68 -23.48
N THR A 145 -20.80 18.68 -22.26
CA THR A 145 -20.76 19.84 -21.35
C THR A 145 -19.63 19.75 -20.32
N GLY A 146 -19.11 18.55 -20.06
CA GLY A 146 -18.14 18.29 -19.00
C GLY A 146 -18.75 18.29 -17.59
N GLU A 147 -20.07 18.36 -17.48
CA GLU A 147 -20.77 18.38 -16.19
C GLU A 147 -20.76 17.00 -15.54
N ILE A 148 -20.50 16.97 -14.23
CA ILE A 148 -20.57 15.75 -13.42
C ILE A 148 -22.04 15.47 -13.10
N LEU A 149 -22.54 14.34 -13.61
CA LEU A 149 -23.92 13.91 -13.43
C LEU A 149 -24.10 13.09 -12.16
N ASP A 150 -23.11 12.25 -11.85
CA ASP A 150 -23.09 11.45 -10.63
C ASP A 150 -21.64 11.18 -10.23
N TYR A 151 -21.37 11.21 -8.93
CA TYR A 151 -20.09 10.88 -8.35
C TYR A 151 -20.33 10.04 -7.10
N THR A 152 -19.94 8.77 -7.17
CA THR A 152 -20.02 7.88 -6.01
C THR A 152 -18.62 7.57 -5.51
N THR A 153 -18.39 7.95 -4.26
CA THR A 153 -17.20 7.59 -3.49
C THR A 153 -17.44 6.19 -2.91
N ALA A 154 -16.63 5.21 -3.31
CA ALA A 154 -16.57 3.91 -2.63
C ALA A 154 -15.72 4.00 -1.34
#